data_AF-A0A6H1ZAB0-F1
#
_entry.id   AF-A0A6H1ZAB0-F1
#
_cell.length_a   1.000
_cell.length_b   1.000
_cell.length_c   1.000
_cell.angle_alpha   90.00
_cell.angle_beta   90.00
_cell.angle_gamma   90.00
#
_symmetry.space_group_name_H-M   'P 1'
#
loop_
_entity.id
_entity.type
_entity.pdbx_description
1 polymer ?
#
loop_
_entity_poly.entity_id
_entity_poly.type
_entity_poly.pdbx_seq_one_letter_code
_entity_poly.pdbx_strand_id
1 'polypeptide(L)' 'MRLGKVVLDIGYLVDLDNDQMVKEAMASVYEDICSAIKYNELASYIKVRPDNSLLEEDIPEFLKLEEEI' A
#
# COMPACT_ATOMS: atom_id res chain seq x y z
N MET A 1 -0.85 10.51 -19.88
CA MET A 1 -1.60 9.75 -18.86
C MET A 1 -1.01 10.03 -17.49
N ARG A 2 -1.81 10.15 -16.42
CA ARG A 2 -1.30 10.29 -15.04
C ARG A 2 -1.36 8.93 -14.38
N LEU A 3 -0.19 8.38 -14.04
CA LEU A 3 -0.07 7.06 -13.44
C LEU A 3 0.10 7.14 -11.92
N GLY A 4 -0.21 6.03 -11.27
CA GLY A 4 -0.11 5.87 -9.82
C GLY A 4 -0.29 4.42 -9.40
N LYS A 5 -0.08 4.16 -8.11
CA LYS A 5 -0.18 2.84 -7.51
C LYS A 5 -1.39 2.77 -6.58
N VAL A 6 -2.08 1.64 -6.57
CA VAL A 6 -2.97 1.27 -5.48
C VAL A 6 -2.12 0.60 -4.40
N VAL A 7 -2.04 1.20 -3.22
CA VAL A 7 -1.17 0.76 -2.13
C VAL A 7 -1.95 0.57 -0.84
N LEU A 8 -1.46 -0.31 0.03
CA LEU A 8 -1.86 -0.36 1.42
C LEU A 8 -1.04 0.68 2.19
N ASP A 9 -1.70 1.63 2.82
CA ASP A 9 -1.09 2.82 3.44
C ASP A 9 -1.21 2.73 4.97
N ILE A 10 -0.27 2.00 5.57
CA ILE A 10 -0.12 1.80 7.03
C ILE A 10 1.37 1.92 7.34
N GLY A 11 1.74 2.73 8.33
CA GLY A 11 3.13 2.90 8.70
C GLY A 11 3.32 3.75 9.95
N TYR A 12 4.49 3.57 10.57
CA TYR A 12 4.91 4.30 11.76
C TYR A 12 6.23 5.02 11.44
N LEU A 13 6.39 6.22 12.02
CA LEU A 13 7.67 6.93 11.98
C LEU A 13 8.58 6.30 13.04
N VAL A 14 9.79 5.91 12.62
CA VAL A 14 10.79 5.29 13.49
C VAL A 14 12.12 6.01 13.39
N ASP A 15 12.87 5.97 14.49
CA ASP A 15 14.29 6.24 14.49
C ASP A 15 15.03 4.98 14.03
N LEU A 16 15.73 5.08 12.89
CA LEU A 16 16.44 3.95 12.29
C LEU A 16 17.69 3.55 13.07
N ASP A 17 18.21 4.42 13.94
CA ASP A 17 19.33 4.09 14.84
C ASP A 17 18.84 3.37 16.12
N ASN A 18 17.52 3.14 16.25
CA ASN A 18 16.90 2.43 17.35
C ASN A 18 16.24 1.12 16.89
N ASP A 19 17.02 0.04 16.90
CA ASP A 19 16.57 -1.30 16.48
C ASP A 19 15.30 -1.80 17.19
N GLN A 20 15.13 -1.46 18.47
CA GLN A 20 13.96 -1.89 19.23
C GLN A 20 12.70 -1.18 18.73
N MET A 21 12.80 0.11 18.43
CA MET A 21 11.69 0.89 17.87
C MET A 21 11.27 0.35 16.50
N VAL A 22 12.24 0.01 15.63
CA VAL A 22 11.95 -0.59 14.32
C VAL A 22 11.20 -1.91 14.48
N LYS A 23 11.65 -2.79 15.40
CA LYS A 23 10.98 -4.07 15.67
C LYS A 23 9.56 -3.89 16.17
N GLU A 24 9.34 -2.97 17.11
CA GLU A 24 8.01 -2.68 17.65
C GLU A 24 7.09 -2.12 16.56
N ALA A 25 7.56 -1.16 15.76
CA ALA A 25 6.79 -0.62 14.65
C ALA A 25 6.39 -1.68 13.62
N MET A 26 7.30 -2.61 13.29
CA MET A 26 6.98 -3.73 12.40
C MET A 26 5.88 -4.63 12.98
N ALA A 27 5.93 -4.93 14.29
CA ALA A 27 4.90 -5.70 14.96
C ALA A 27 3.55 -4.94 14.97
N SER A 28 3.56 -3.63 15.23
CA SER A 28 2.35 -2.81 15.20
C SER A 28 1.70 -2.76 13.82
N VAL A 29 2.48 -2.61 12.73
CA VAL A 29 1.93 -2.68 11.36
C VAL A 29 1.23 -4.01 11.11
N TYR A 30 1.83 -5.12 11.56
CA TYR A 30 1.21 -6.44 11.42
C TYR A 30 -0.11 -6.56 12.20
N GLU A 31 -0.11 -6.12 13.46
CA GLU A 31 -1.30 -6.12 14.32
C GLU A 31 -2.43 -5.25 13.77
N ASP A 32 -2.10 -4.09 13.21
CA ASP A 32 -3.06 -3.19 12.56
C ASP A 32 -3.69 -3.83 11.33
N ILE A 33 -2.91 -4.51 10.49
CA ILE A 33 -3.43 -5.26 9.34
C ILE A 33 -4.39 -6.36 9.79
N CYS A 34 -4.00 -7.16 10.79
CA CYS A 34 -4.85 -8.21 11.35
C CYS A 34 -6.16 -7.65 11.92
N SER A 35 -6.08 -6.51 12.62
CA SER A 35 -7.25 -5.83 13.17
C SER A 35 -8.16 -5.29 12.08
N ALA A 36 -7.60 -4.64 11.05
CA ALA A 36 -8.34 -4.12 9.92
C ALA A 36 -9.07 -5.23 9.14
N ILE A 37 -8.48 -6.42 9.01
CA ILE A 37 -9.15 -7.59 8.44
C ILE A 37 -10.30 -8.04 9.35
N LYS A 38 -10.02 -8.21 10.65
CA LYS A 38 -11.00 -8.69 11.64
C LYS A 38 -12.24 -7.80 11.71
N TYR A 39 -12.07 -6.49 11.60
CA TYR A 39 -13.15 -5.51 11.69
C TYR A 39 -13.68 -5.06 10.33
N ASN A 40 -13.21 -5.66 9.22
CA ASN A 40 -13.59 -5.31 7.85
C ASN A 40 -13.33 -3.83 7.49
N GLU A 41 -12.23 -3.28 8.00
CA GLU A 41 -11.79 -1.90 7.80
C GLU A 41 -10.61 -1.79 6.82
N LEU A 42 -10.05 -2.91 6.33
CA LEU A 42 -8.86 -2.94 5.47
C LEU A 42 -8.98 -2.02 4.24
N ALA A 43 -10.17 -1.95 3.65
CA ALA A 43 -10.43 -1.09 2.48
C ALA A 43 -10.14 0.40 2.76
N SER A 44 -10.28 0.85 4.01
CA SER A 44 -9.99 2.24 4.40
C SER A 44 -8.51 2.61 4.31
N TYR A 45 -7.62 1.61 4.39
CA TYR A 45 -6.17 1.76 4.28
C TYR A 45 -5.66 1.64 2.84
N ILE A 46 -6.51 1.24 1.89
CA ILE A 46 -6.13 1.18 0.47
C ILE A 46 -6.24 2.58 -0.14
N LYS A 47 -5.13 3.08 -0.72
CA LYS A 47 -5.04 4.43 -1.28
C LYS A 47 -4.44 4.40 -2.69
N VAL A 48 -4.78 5.41 -3.50
CA VAL A 48 -4.11 5.68 -4.77
C VAL A 48 -3.04 6.74 -4.54
N ARG A 49 -1.79 6.41 -4.88
CA ARG A 49 -0.65 7.34 -4.80
C ARG A 49 -0.14 7.63 -6.21
N PRO A 50 -0.20 8.90 -6.68
CA PRO A 50 0.40 9.29 -7.95
C PRO A 50 1.90 8.99 -7.96
N ASP A 51 2.40 8.50 -9.08
CA ASP A 51 3.81 8.17 -9.25
C ASP A 51 4.26 8.52 -10.68
N ASN A 52 5.17 9.50 -10.78
CA ASN A 52 5.64 10.03 -12.05
C ASN A 52 6.80 9.23 -12.64
N SER A 53 7.35 8.24 -11.93
CA SER A 53 8.38 7.36 -12.48
C SER A 53 7.81 6.13 -13.20
N LEU A 54 6.49 5.96 -13.19
CA LEU A 54 5.83 4.84 -13.85
C LEU A 54 5.62 5.07 -15.34
N LEU A 55 5.69 3.99 -16.08
CA LEU A 55 5.43 3.89 -17.50
C LEU A 55 4.13 3.09 -17.73
N GLU A 56 3.52 3.27 -18.90
CA GLU A 56 2.29 2.55 -19.27
C GLU A 56 2.49 1.04 -19.35
N GLU A 57 3.69 0.60 -19.73
CA GLU A 57 4.10 -0.80 -19.74
C GLU A 57 4.08 -1.43 -18.33
N ASP A 58 4.21 -0.63 -17.26
CA ASP A 58 4.16 -1.10 -15.87
C ASP A 58 2.74 -1.51 -15.44
N ILE A 59 1.70 -1.14 -16.20
CA ILE A 59 0.33 -1.56 -15.91
C ILE A 59 0.23 -3.08 -16.12
N PRO A 60 -0.20 -3.87 -15.12
CA PRO A 60 -0.42 -5.30 -15.31
C PRO A 60 -1.44 -5.61 -16.41
N GLU A 61 -1.18 -6.60 -17.25
CA GLU A 61 -2.05 -6.97 -18.39
C GLU A 61 -3.52 -7.20 -18.02
N PHE A 62 -3.80 -7.80 -16.85
CA PHE A 62 -5.18 -8.03 -16.41
C PHE A 62 -5.97 -6.74 -16.12
N LEU A 63 -5.28 -5.61 -15.93
CA LEU A 63 -5.88 -4.28 -15.80
C LEU A 63 -5.95 -3.55 -17.14
N LYS A 64 -5.20 -4.00 -18.15
CA LYS A 64 -5.26 -3.49 -19.53
C LYS A 64 -6.41 -4.15 -20.31
N LEU A 65 -7.57 -4.26 -19.68
CA LEU A 65 -8.77 -4.78 -20.34
C LEU A 65 -9.03 -3.93 -21.59
N GLU A 66 -8.90 -4.55 -22.76
CA GLU A 66 -9.37 -4.02 -24.02
C GLU A 66 -10.86 -3.70 -23.86
N GLU A 67 -11.27 -2.49 -24.27
CA GLU A 67 -12.67 -2.10 -24.34
C GLU A 67 -13.40 -3.05 -25.30
N GLU A 68 -13.96 -4.17 -24.81
CA GLU A 68 -15.06 -4.83 -25.50
C GLU A 68 -16.30 -3.95 -25.33
N ILE A 69 -16.44 -2.97 -26.24
CA ILE A 69 -17.72 -2.31 -26.58
C ILE A 69 -18.24 -2.91 -27.88
#